data_AF-A0A3B9ZVE2-F1
#
_entry.id   AF-A0A3B9ZVE2-F1
#
_cell.length_a   1.000
_cell.length_b   1.000
_cell.length_c   1.000
_cell.angle_alpha   90.00
_cell.angle_beta   90.00
_cell.angle_gamma   90.00
#
_symmetry.space_group_name_H-M   'P 1'
#
loop_
_entity.id
_entity.type
_entity.pdbx_description
1 polymer ?
#
loop_
_entity_poly.entity_id
_entity_poly.type
_entity_poly.pdbx_seq_one_letter_code
_entity_poly.pdbx_strand_id
1 'polypeptide(L)' 'MTGYKIFKTERLTLRPTSEEDAEFIFELLNTPKWLKYIGDRNVKSVESAREYIQ' A
#
# COMPACT_ATOMS: atom_id res chain seq x y z
N MET A 1 -7.59 -21.64 -6.29
CA MET A 1 -7.73 -20.23 -5.87
C MET A 1 -7.48 -20.16 -4.38
N THR A 2 -6.26 -19.81 -3.97
CA THR A 2 -5.93 -19.62 -2.55
C THR A 2 -6.55 -18.30 -2.10
N GLY A 3 -7.63 -18.38 -1.31
CA GLY A 3 -8.19 -17.19 -0.65
C GLY A 3 -7.15 -16.64 0.32
N TYR A 4 -6.76 -15.38 0.13
CA TYR A 4 -5.91 -14.71 1.08
C TYR A 4 -6.62 -14.56 2.44
N LYS A 5 -5.86 -14.66 3.53
CA LYS A 5 -6.42 -14.61 4.89
C LYS A 5 -6.61 -13.17 5.37
N ILE A 6 -7.74 -12.93 6.05
CA ILE A 6 -7.98 -11.73 6.85
C ILE A 6 -7.57 -12.04 8.29
N PHE A 7 -6.84 -11.12 8.93
CA PHE A 7 -6.43 -11.22 10.33
C PHE A 7 -7.13 -10.15 11.15
N LYS A 8 -7.58 -10.50 12.37
CA LYS A 8 -8.28 -9.58 13.26
C LYS A 8 -7.60 -9.56 14.63
N THR A 9 -7.49 -8.38 15.19
CA THR A 9 -7.09 -8.12 16.58
C THR A 9 -8.17 -7.27 17.24
N GLU A 10 -8.01 -6.95 18.52
CA GLU A 10 -8.93 -6.06 19.24
C GLU A 10 -9.08 -4.68 18.56
N ARG A 11 -8.02 -4.16 17.93
CA ARG A 11 -7.98 -2.79 17.38
C ARG A 11 -7.86 -2.70 15.87
N LEU A 12 -7.55 -3.81 15.18
CA LEU A 12 -7.24 -3.79 13.75
C LEU A 12 -7.84 -4.98 13.01
N THR A 13 -8.32 -4.73 11.79
CA THR A 13 -8.58 -5.75 10.78
C THR A 13 -7.56 -5.58 9.67
N LEU A 14 -6.75 -6.60 9.43
CA LEU A 14 -5.76 -6.65 8.36
C LEU A 14 -6.30 -7.51 7.23
N ARG A 15 -6.36 -6.94 6.03
CA ARG A 15 -6.64 -7.64 4.78
C ARG A 15 -5.45 -7.50 3.83
N PRO A 16 -5.32 -8.36 2.82
CA PRO A 16 -4.38 -8.12 1.73
C PRO A 16 -4.67 -6.77 1.09
N THR A 17 -3.59 -6.10 0.70
CA THR A 17 -3.66 -4.91 -0.14
C THR A 17 -4.31 -5.29 -1.47
N SER A 18 -5.16 -4.41 -1.99
CA SER A 18 -5.77 -4.52 -3.32
C SER A 18 -5.56 -3.24 -4.11
N GLU A 19 -5.89 -3.28 -5.40
CA GLU A 19 -5.83 -2.10 -6.27
C GLU A 19 -6.68 -0.92 -5.77
N GLU A 20 -7.70 -1.18 -4.97
CA GLU A 20 -8.54 -0.15 -4.34
C GLU A 20 -7.75 0.70 -3.33
N ASP A 21 -6.61 0.21 -2.83
CA ASP A 21 -5.74 0.92 -1.90
C ASP A 21 -4.73 1.84 -2.60
N ALA A 22 -4.73 1.90 -3.94
CA ALA A 22 -3.71 2.59 -4.72
C ALA A 22 -3.54 4.07 -4.35
N GLU A 23 -4.62 4.79 -4.08
CA GLU A 23 -4.55 6.20 -3.65
C GLU A 23 -3.83 6.36 -2.31
N PHE A 24 -4.17 5.51 -1.33
CA PHE A 24 -3.54 5.52 -0.01
C PHE A 24 -2.06 5.14 -0.09
N ILE A 25 -1.72 4.11 -0.87
CA ILE A 25 -0.33 3.69 -1.09
C ILE A 25 0.47 4.80 -1.79
N PHE A 26 -0.09 5.42 -2.83
CA PHE A 26 0.55 6.55 -3.50
C PHE A 26 0.89 7.68 -2.53
N GLU A 27 -0.08 8.09 -1.69
CA GLU A 27 0.15 9.13 -0.68
C GLU A 27 1.25 8.71 0.31
N LEU A 28 1.14 7.51 0.90
CA LEU A 28 2.06 7.01 1.92
C LEU A 28 3.51 6.99 1.43
N LEU A 29 3.74 6.40 0.25
CA LEU A 29 5.07 6.24 -0.34
C LEU A 29 5.72 7.58 -0.70
N ASN A 30 4.91 8.61 -0.93
CA ASN A 30 5.38 9.96 -1.27
C ASN A 30 5.42 10.92 -0.08
N THR A 31 5.10 10.46 1.14
CA THR A 31 5.23 11.32 2.33
C THR A 31 6.70 11.68 2.60
N PRO A 32 6.99 12.91 3.11
CA PRO A 32 8.37 13.35 3.31
C PRO A 32 9.21 12.43 4.20
N LYS A 33 8.60 11.84 5.23
CA LYS A 33 9.29 10.91 6.14
C LYS A 33 9.55 9.56 5.47
N TRP A 34 8.65 9.07 4.62
CA TRP A 34 8.89 7.85 3.85
C TRP A 34 10.09 8.02 2.92
N LEU A 35 10.08 9.09 2.11
CA LEU A 35 11.19 9.38 1.19
C LEU A 35 12.53 9.57 1.93
N LYS A 36 12.51 10.21 3.10
CA LYS A 36 13.72 10.45 3.90
C LYS A 36 14.28 9.19 4.56
N TYR A 37 13.42 8.31 5.10
CA TYR A 37 13.86 7.22 5.99
C TYR A 37 13.70 5.80 5.42
N ILE A 38 12.88 5.62 4.38
CA ILE A 38 12.65 4.33 3.70
C ILE A 38 13.21 4.38 2.28
N GLY A 39 13.07 5.53 1.60
CA GLY A 39 13.58 5.78 0.26
C GLY A 39 12.49 5.76 -0.81
N ASP A 40 12.82 6.38 -1.95
CA ASP A 40 11.92 6.49 -3.10
C ASP A 40 11.71 5.13 -3.77
N ARG A 41 10.43 4.74 -3.93
CA ARG A 41 10.01 3.50 -4.63
C ARG A 41 9.67 3.75 -6.10
N ASN A 42 9.87 4.97 -6.60
CA ASN A 42 9.56 5.41 -7.96
C ASN A 42 8.06 5.27 -8.32
N VAL A 43 7.17 5.36 -7.31
CA VAL A 43 5.71 5.35 -7.47
C VAL A 43 5.23 6.80 -7.61
N LYS A 44 5.02 7.24 -8.85
CA LYS A 44 4.84 8.66 -9.23
C LYS A 44 3.41 9.04 -9.65
N SER A 45 2.50 8.08 -9.68
CA SER A 45 1.07 8.29 -9.90
C SER A 45 0.25 7.19 -9.22
N VAL A 46 -1.07 7.38 -9.12
CA VAL A 46 -2.00 6.36 -8.62
C VAL A 46 -1.97 5.10 -9.50
N GLU A 47 -1.80 5.26 -10.80
CA GLU A 47 -1.64 4.14 -11.74
C GLU A 47 -0.37 3.34 -11.44
N SER A 48 0.77 4.00 -11.24
CA SER A 48 2.00 3.30 -10.85
C SER A 48 1.89 2.65 -9.46
N ALA A 49 1.05 3.20 -8.57
CA ALA A 49 0.78 2.58 -7.28
C ALA A 49 -0.07 1.31 -7.43
N ARG A 50 -1.05 1.32 -8.35
CA ARG A 50 -1.82 0.12 -8.72
C ARG A 50 -0.91 -0.98 -9.28
N GLU A 51 0.00 -0.62 -10.17
CA GLU A 51 1.01 -1.55 -10.71
C GLU A 51 1.95 -2.09 -9.63
N TYR A 52 2.33 -1.26 -8.66
CA TYR A 52 3.18 -1.65 -7.53
C TYR A 52 2.52 -2.63 -6.55
N ILE A 53 1.19 -2.62 -6.45
CA ILE A 53 0.42 -3.48 -5.53
C ILE A 53 0.25 -4.91 -6.07
N GLN A 54 0.25 -5.09 -7.40
CA GLN A 54 0.08 -6.40 -8.05
C GLN A 54 1.32 -7.29 -7.88
#